data_AF-A0A7V4AQS6-F1
#
_entry.id   AF-A0A7V4AQS6-F1
#
_cell.length_a   1.000
_cell.length_b   1.000
_cell.length_c   1.000
_cell.angle_alpha   90.00
_cell.angle_beta   90.00
_cell.angle_gamma   90.00
#
_symmetry.space_group_name_H-M   'P 1'
#
loop_
_entity.id
_entity.type
_entity.pdbx_description
1 polymer ?
#
loop_
_entity_poly.entity_id
_entity_poly.type
_entity_poly.pdbx_seq_one_letter_code
_entity_poly.pdbx_strand_id
1 'polypeptide(L)'
;MLRDLFLLADDERSAAHRTLALLARHFRLLWQARSLRDAGFSFQDASALPAGADRFLLPSPNLQDVLKRQAFLMRKFAAQSRRFGLKRLTTVFEILTETDLALKGYAPSAGSPQADLEMCLTRIAMAARSPAKTGPGSA
;
A
#
# COMPACT_ATOMS: atom_id res chain seq x y z
N MET A 1 -13.56 11.57 8.99
CA MET A 1 -13.07 10.18 8.83
C MET A 1 -11.84 9.89 9.67
N LEU A 2 -10.68 10.54 9.50
CA LEU A 2 -9.52 10.33 10.41
C LEU A 2 -9.83 10.82 11.83
N ARG A 3 -10.35 12.05 11.94
CA ARG A 3 -10.82 12.62 13.21
C ARG A 3 -11.73 11.65 13.98
N ASP A 4 -12.69 11.03 13.31
CA ASP A 4 -13.63 10.09 13.93
C ASP A 4 -12.94 8.80 14.42
N LEU A 5 -11.91 8.33 13.69
CA LEU A 5 -11.11 7.16 14.07
C LEU A 5 -10.28 7.43 15.32
N PHE A 6 -9.75 8.65 15.46
CA PHE A 6 -9.00 9.07 16.65
C PHE A 6 -9.89 9.43 17.84
N LEU A 7 -11.08 10.02 17.61
CA LEU A 7 -12.06 10.30 18.67
C LEU A 7 -12.61 9.03 19.33
N LEU A 8 -12.63 7.91 18.60
CA LEU A 8 -13.06 6.61 19.12
C LEU A 8 -11.93 5.80 19.76
N ALA A 9 -10.68 6.29 19.71
CA ALA A 9 -9.54 5.57 20.24
C ALA A 9 -9.12 6.12 21.61
N ASP A 10 -8.91 5.22 22.57
CA ASP A 10 -8.45 5.57 23.91
C ASP A 10 -7.01 6.15 23.91
N ASP A 11 -6.23 5.87 22.86
CA ASP A 11 -4.87 6.40 22.65
C ASP A 11 -4.63 6.75 21.18
N GLU A 12 -4.34 8.02 20.93
CA GLU A 12 -4.03 8.59 19.62
C GLU A 12 -2.81 7.88 19.00
N ARG A 13 -1.75 7.65 19.78
CA ARG A 13 -0.53 7.05 19.25
C ARG A 13 -0.80 5.61 18.79
N SER A 14 -1.50 4.82 19.59
CA SER A 14 -1.89 3.46 19.23
C SER A 14 -2.83 3.41 18.02
N ALA A 15 -3.77 4.35 17.90
CA ALA A 15 -4.60 4.47 16.70
C ALA A 15 -3.77 4.78 15.46
N ALA A 16 -2.75 5.63 15.59
CA ALA A 16 -1.88 5.98 14.49
C ALA A 16 -1.05 4.79 14.01
N HIS A 17 -0.41 4.07 14.94
CA HIS A 17 0.37 2.87 14.61
C HIS A 17 -0.48 1.78 13.95
N ARG A 18 -1.69 1.52 14.45
CA ARG A 18 -2.61 0.53 13.86
C ARG A 18 -3.01 0.92 12.44
N THR A 19 -3.38 2.18 12.24
CA THR A 19 -3.75 2.71 10.93
C THR A 19 -2.58 2.59 9.94
N LEU A 20 -1.37 2.98 10.35
CA LEU A 20 -0.18 2.88 9.52
C LEU A 20 0.15 1.42 9.17
N ALA A 21 0.00 0.50 10.13
CA ALA A 21 0.21 -0.93 9.89
C ALA A 21 -0.79 -1.50 8.86
N LEU A 22 -2.05 -1.06 8.90
CA LEU A 22 -3.07 -1.44 7.92
C LEU A 22 -2.75 -0.89 6.52
N LEU A 23 -2.30 0.37 6.43
CA LEU A 23 -1.86 0.97 5.18
C LEU A 23 -0.66 0.21 4.60
N ALA A 24 0.38 -0.03 5.40
CA ALA A 24 1.56 -0.78 4.97
C ALA A 24 1.21 -2.20 4.51
N ARG A 25 0.33 -2.89 5.24
CA ARG A 25 -0.23 -4.18 4.83
C ARG A 25 -0.91 -4.11 3.47
N HIS A 26 -1.75 -3.10 3.23
CA HIS A 26 -2.43 -2.94 1.95
C HIS A 26 -1.45 -2.70 0.79
N PHE A 27 -0.44 -1.85 0.97
CA PHE A 27 0.55 -1.58 -0.08
C PHE A 27 1.47 -2.76 -0.36
N ARG A 28 1.80 -3.60 0.65
CA ARG A 28 2.48 -4.88 0.43
C ARG A 28 1.64 -5.84 -0.42
N LEU A 29 0.34 -5.95 -0.15
CA LEU A 29 -0.57 -6.74 -0.98
C LEU A 29 -0.66 -6.19 -2.41
N LEU A 30 -0.65 -4.86 -2.55
CA LEU A 30 -0.67 -4.22 -3.87
C LEU A 30 0.62 -4.44 -4.66
N TRP A 31 1.77 -4.45 -4.00
CA TRP A 31 3.05 -4.83 -4.61
C TRP A 31 3.05 -6.30 -5.08
N GLN A 32 2.53 -7.21 -4.26
CA GLN A 32 2.32 -8.61 -4.68
C GLN A 32 1.39 -8.69 -5.89
N ALA A 33 0.28 -7.94 -5.90
CA ALA A 33 -0.69 -7.91 -7.00
C ALA A 33 -0.03 -7.43 -8.30
N ARG A 34 0.74 -6.34 -8.23
CA ARG A 34 1.49 -5.84 -9.39
C ARG A 34 2.50 -6.88 -9.89
N SER A 35 3.22 -7.53 -9.00
CA SER A 35 4.25 -8.50 -9.39
C SER A 35 3.65 -9.76 -10.02
N LEU A 36 2.55 -10.27 -9.47
CA LEU A 36 1.79 -11.37 -10.07
C LEU A 36 1.23 -10.99 -11.44
N ARG A 37 0.65 -9.79 -11.57
CA ARG A 37 0.15 -9.29 -12.86
C ARG A 37 1.25 -9.28 -13.92
N ASP A 38 2.43 -8.77 -13.56
CA ASP A 38 3.56 -8.69 -14.48
C ASP A 38 4.11 -10.07 -14.84
N ALA A 39 3.84 -11.08 -14.01
CA ALA A 39 4.06 -12.50 -14.29
C ALA A 39 2.89 -13.17 -15.04
N GLY A 40 1.88 -12.42 -15.49
CA GLY A 40 0.75 -12.93 -16.28
C GLY A 40 -0.50 -13.32 -15.49
N PHE A 41 -0.58 -13.03 -14.18
CA PHE A 41 -1.78 -13.33 -13.39
C PHE A 41 -3.00 -12.50 -13.84
N SER A 42 -4.10 -13.19 -14.14
CA SER A 42 -5.30 -12.60 -14.76
C SER A 42 -6.32 -12.02 -13.78
N PHE A 43 -6.18 -12.29 -12.48
CA PHE A 43 -7.16 -11.91 -11.45
C PHE A 43 -8.59 -12.41 -11.75
N GLN A 44 -8.72 -13.60 -12.35
CA GLN A 44 -10.02 -14.26 -12.54
C GLN A 44 -10.24 -15.41 -11.55
N ASP A 45 -9.16 -16.12 -11.22
CA ASP A 45 -9.15 -17.20 -10.24
C ASP A 45 -7.94 -17.03 -9.31
N ALA A 46 -8.17 -17.03 -8.00
CA ALA A 46 -7.13 -16.89 -6.98
C ALA A 46 -6.24 -18.15 -6.87
N SER A 47 -6.68 -19.29 -7.40
CA SER A 47 -5.92 -20.54 -7.40
C SER A 47 -4.99 -20.66 -8.61
N ALA A 48 -5.29 -19.96 -9.70
CA ALA A 48 -4.53 -19.98 -10.95
C ALA A 48 -3.29 -19.06 -10.91
N LEU A 49 -2.38 -19.31 -9.96
CA LEU A 49 -1.12 -18.56 -9.87
C LEU A 49 -0.17 -18.92 -11.02
N PRO A 50 0.57 -17.94 -11.58
CA PRO A 50 1.62 -18.21 -12.57
C PRO A 50 2.77 -19.05 -12.01
N ALA A 51 3.52 -19.71 -12.89
CA ALA A 51 4.71 -20.45 -12.50
C ALA A 51 5.75 -19.55 -11.80
N GLY A 52 6.23 -19.99 -10.63
CA GLY A 52 7.17 -19.24 -9.80
C GLY A 52 6.57 -18.00 -9.13
N ALA A 53 5.25 -17.95 -8.91
CA ALA A 53 4.59 -16.90 -8.15
C ALA A 53 5.10 -16.76 -6.71
N ASP A 54 5.63 -17.84 -6.12
CA ASP A 54 6.15 -17.88 -4.74
C ASP A 54 7.24 -16.84 -4.48
N ARG A 55 8.02 -16.48 -5.50
CA ARG A 55 9.08 -15.45 -5.37
C ARG A 55 8.53 -14.04 -5.06
N PHE A 56 7.24 -13.82 -5.34
CA PHE A 56 6.57 -12.55 -5.12
C PHE A 56 5.65 -12.58 -3.91
N LEU A 57 5.24 -13.76 -3.47
CA LEU A 57 4.31 -13.92 -2.35
C LEU A 57 5.04 -13.82 -1.03
N LEU A 58 4.53 -12.96 -0.14
CA LEU A 58 5.08 -12.84 1.21
C LEU A 58 4.50 -13.94 2.11
N PRO A 59 5.23 -14.39 3.17
CA PRO A 59 4.71 -15.35 4.14
C PRO A 59 3.44 -14.85 4.84
N SER A 60 3.43 -13.57 5.23
CA SER A 60 2.25 -12.86 5.72
C SER A 60 2.50 -11.35 5.68
N PRO A 61 1.58 -10.52 5.15
CA PRO A 61 0.31 -10.88 4.52
C PRO A 61 0.52 -11.46 3.11
N ASN A 62 -0.17 -12.55 2.77
CA ASN A 62 -0.13 -13.18 1.44
C ASN A 62 -1.34 -12.78 0.59
N LEU A 63 -1.12 -12.35 -0.66
CA LEU A 63 -2.22 -11.93 -1.53
C LEU A 63 -3.15 -13.07 -1.94
N GLN A 64 -2.61 -14.25 -2.21
CA GLN A 64 -3.40 -15.41 -2.61
C GLN A 64 -4.42 -15.77 -1.53
N ASP A 65 -3.98 -15.82 -0.27
CA ASP A 65 -4.86 -16.11 0.87
C ASP A 65 -5.96 -15.06 1.03
N VAL A 66 -5.62 -13.78 0.84
CA VAL A 66 -6.61 -12.70 0.88
C VAL A 66 -7.65 -12.87 -0.22
N LEU A 67 -7.23 -13.16 -1.45
CA LEU A 67 -8.14 -13.32 -2.58
C LEU A 67 -9.01 -14.59 -2.46
N LYS A 68 -8.46 -15.69 -1.93
CA LYS A 68 -9.24 -16.91 -1.65
C LYS A 68 -10.33 -16.67 -0.61
N ARG A 69 -10.03 -15.91 0.45
CA ARG A 69 -11.01 -15.58 1.51
C ARG A 69 -11.99 -14.48 1.09
N GLN A 70 -11.55 -13.56 0.22
CA GLN A 70 -12.29 -12.34 -0.13
C GLN A 70 -12.25 -12.10 -1.64
N ALA A 71 -12.84 -13.01 -2.41
CA ALA A 71 -12.82 -12.98 -3.88
C ALA A 71 -13.34 -11.65 -4.47
N PHE A 72 -14.25 -10.95 -3.79
CA PHE A 72 -14.75 -9.64 -4.23
C PHE A 72 -13.66 -8.56 -4.32
N LEU A 73 -12.52 -8.72 -3.63
CA LEU A 73 -11.38 -7.79 -3.70
C LEU A 73 -10.56 -7.97 -4.99
N MET A 74 -10.75 -9.06 -5.72
CA MET A 74 -9.95 -9.41 -6.89
C MET A 74 -9.99 -8.31 -7.96
N ARG A 75 -11.19 -7.81 -8.30
CA ARG A 75 -11.38 -6.68 -9.23
C ARG A 75 -10.72 -5.39 -8.73
N LYS A 76 -10.71 -5.16 -7.41
CA LYS A 76 -10.08 -3.97 -6.82
C LYS A 76 -8.56 -4.04 -6.95
N PHE A 77 -7.94 -5.17 -6.59
CA PHE A 77 -6.50 -5.36 -6.76
C PHE A 77 -6.07 -5.35 -8.23
N ALA A 78 -6.88 -5.92 -9.13
CA ALA A 78 -6.63 -5.86 -10.57
C ALA A 78 -6.60 -4.41 -11.11
N ALA A 79 -7.50 -3.55 -10.61
CA ALA A 79 -7.53 -2.14 -11.00
C ALA A 79 -6.41 -1.32 -10.34
N GLN A 80 -6.16 -1.54 -9.05
CA GLN A 80 -5.11 -0.82 -8.31
C GLN A 80 -3.72 -1.19 -8.82
N SER A 81 -3.45 -2.46 -9.15
CA SER A 81 -2.14 -2.87 -9.65
C SER A 81 -1.79 -2.14 -10.95
N ARG A 82 -2.77 -1.86 -11.82
CA ARG A 82 -2.62 -1.05 -13.06
C ARG A 82 -2.25 0.40 -12.77
N ARG A 83 -2.77 0.96 -11.68
CA ARG A 83 -2.52 2.35 -11.29
C ARG A 83 -1.19 2.52 -10.55
N PHE A 84 -0.74 1.51 -9.82
CA PHE A 84 0.49 1.58 -9.01
C PHE A 84 1.63 0.81 -9.69
N GLY A 85 2.36 1.53 -10.56
CA GLY A 85 3.64 1.06 -11.09
C GLY A 85 4.74 1.04 -10.03
N LEU A 86 5.88 0.43 -10.35
CA LEU A 86 6.99 0.21 -9.40
C LEU A 86 7.44 1.51 -8.74
N LYS A 87 7.70 2.57 -9.53
CA LYS A 87 8.15 3.88 -9.01
C LYS A 87 7.19 4.45 -7.96
N ARG A 88 5.88 4.37 -8.20
CA ARG A 88 4.85 4.87 -7.26
C ARG A 88 4.83 4.04 -5.98
N LEU A 89 4.96 2.71 -6.09
CA LEU A 89 5.02 1.84 -4.92
C LEU A 89 6.26 2.12 -4.07
N THR A 90 7.42 2.32 -4.69
CA THR A 90 8.65 2.73 -3.99
C THR A 90 8.43 4.01 -3.19
N THR A 91 7.92 5.07 -3.82
CA THR A 91 7.61 6.33 -3.13
C THR A 91 6.63 6.16 -1.99
N VAL A 92 5.60 5.33 -2.15
CA VAL A 92 4.65 5.05 -1.06
C VAL A 92 5.34 4.34 0.10
N PHE A 93 6.20 3.35 -0.15
CA PHE A 93 6.94 2.68 0.93
C PHE A 93 7.89 3.63 1.65
N GLU A 94 8.57 4.54 0.94
CA GLU A 94 9.39 5.59 1.55
C GLU A 94 8.56 6.47 2.50
N ILE A 95 7.40 6.96 2.03
CA ILE A 95 6.48 7.76 2.86
C ILE A 95 6.03 7.00 4.11
N LEU A 96 5.65 5.72 3.96
CA LEU A 96 5.19 4.89 5.08
C LEU A 96 6.32 4.65 6.09
N THR A 97 7.54 4.43 5.61
CA THR A 97 8.73 4.24 6.46
C THR A 97 9.08 5.52 7.21
N GLU A 98 9.10 6.66 6.55
CA GLU A 98 9.36 7.95 7.20
C GLU A 98 8.31 8.25 8.28
N THR A 99 7.04 7.96 7.99
CA THR A 99 5.94 8.15 8.96
C THR A 99 6.08 7.20 10.15
N ASP A 100 6.47 5.94 9.92
CA ASP A 100 6.72 4.97 11.00
C ASP A 100 7.86 5.43 11.91
N LEU A 101 8.93 5.99 11.34
CA LEU A 101 10.03 6.56 12.10
C LEU A 101 9.60 7.81 12.89
N ALA A 102 8.78 8.69 12.31
CA ALA A 102 8.25 9.86 12.99
C ALA A 102 7.36 9.48 14.19
N LEU A 103 6.44 8.53 13.99
CA LEU A 103 5.57 8.01 15.06
C LEU A 103 6.34 7.34 16.20
N LYS A 104 7.54 6.82 15.93
CA LYS A 104 8.46 6.23 16.91
C LYS A 104 9.43 7.24 17.52
N GLY A 105 9.46 8.48 17.05
CA GLY A 105 10.36 9.53 17.54
C GLY A 105 11.79 9.45 16.98
N TYR A 106 12.02 8.70 15.90
CA TYR A 106 13.33 8.56 15.25
C TYR A 106 13.52 9.48 14.03
N ALA A 107 12.49 10.23 13.64
CA ALA A 107 12.52 11.16 12.51
C ALA A 107 11.70 12.43 12.82
N PRO A 108 11.83 13.51 12.02
CA PRO A 108 11.01 14.70 12.16
C PRO A 108 9.52 14.37 12.13
N SER A 109 8.77 14.97 13.05
CA SER A 109 7.31 14.80 13.19
C SER A 109 6.59 16.12 12.88
N ALA A 110 5.36 16.02 12.40
CA ALA A 110 4.42 17.12 12.22
C ALA A 110 3.81 17.63 13.54
N GLY A 111 4.21 17.07 14.68
CA GLY A 111 3.88 17.56 16.03
C GLY A 111 2.86 16.70 16.78
N SER A 112 2.08 15.87 16.08
CA SER A 112 1.21 14.86 16.72
C SER A 112 1.06 13.60 15.85
N PRO A 113 0.73 12.43 16.45
CA PRO A 113 0.48 11.21 15.68
C PRO A 113 -0.62 11.34 14.62
N GLN A 114 -1.67 12.11 14.90
CA GLN A 114 -2.70 12.43 13.91
C GLN A 114 -2.12 13.26 12.76
N ALA A 115 -1.37 14.32 13.04
CA ALA A 115 -0.78 15.17 12.01
C ALA A 115 0.22 14.40 11.12
N ASP A 116 1.01 13.51 11.72
CA ASP A 116 1.93 12.62 10.99
C ASP A 116 1.18 11.72 10.00
N LEU A 117 0.05 11.15 10.40
CA LEU A 117 -0.79 10.33 9.52
C LEU A 117 -1.51 11.13 8.44
N GLU A 118 -2.00 12.33 8.76
CA GLU A 118 -2.61 13.24 7.78
C GLU A 118 -1.60 13.62 6.70
N MET A 119 -0.36 13.92 7.11
CA MET A 119 0.74 14.21 6.19
C MET A 119 1.09 12.98 5.34
N CYS A 120 1.19 11.80 5.95
CA CYS A 120 1.41 10.53 5.25
C CYS A 120 0.37 10.31 4.15
N LEU A 121 -0.92 10.40 4.48
CA LEU A 121 -2.02 10.18 3.54
C LEU A 121 -2.03 11.23 2.43
N THR A 122 -1.73 12.50 2.76
CA THR A 122 -1.60 13.58 1.78
C THR A 122 -0.49 13.27 0.78
N ARG A 123 0.69 12.88 1.25
CA ARG A 123 1.84 12.53 0.40
C ARG A 123 1.56 11.32 -0.48
N ILE A 124 0.91 10.27 0.06
CA ILE A 124 0.48 9.10 -0.71
C ILE A 124 -0.50 9.50 -1.81
N ALA A 125 -1.50 10.34 -1.49
CA ALA A 125 -2.48 10.81 -2.45
C ALA A 125 -1.84 11.65 -3.56
N MET A 126 -0.85 12.49 -3.23
CA MET A 126 -0.07 13.24 -4.22
C MET A 126 0.71 12.30 -5.14
N ALA A 127 1.42 11.32 -4.59
CA ALA A 127 2.17 10.32 -5.38
C ALA A 127 1.26 9.50 -6.31
N ALA A 128 0.01 9.25 -5.90
CA ALA A 128 -0.98 8.55 -6.71
C ALA A 128 -1.55 9.40 -7.87
N ARG A 129 -1.52 10.74 -7.75
CA ARG A 129 -2.02 11.68 -8.77
C ARG A 129 -0.98 12.04 -9.82
N SER A 130 0.31 12.07 -9.47
CA SER A 130 1.37 12.47 -10.41
C SER A 130 1.36 11.60 -11.66
N PRO A 131 1.19 12.15 -12.88
CA PRO A 131 1.23 11.36 -14.11
C PRO A 131 2.56 10.63 -14.21
N ALA A 132 2.55 9.40 -14.71
CA ALA A 132 3.79 8.75 -15.09
C ALA A 132 4.44 9.65 -16.14
N LYS A 133 5.59 10.27 -15.82
CA LYS A 133 6.39 11.00 -16.82
C LYS A 133 6.58 10.06 -18.01
N THR A 134 5.90 10.34 -19.11
CA THR A 134 6.26 9.81 -20.43
C THR A 134 7.68 10.30 -20.68
N GLY A 135 8.64 9.37 -20.68
CA GLY A 135 10.00 9.69 -21.11
C GLY A 135 9.97 10.09 -22.59
N PRO A 136 10.81 11.03 -23.04
CA PRO A 136 10.86 11.40 -24.44
C PRO A 136 11.52 10.29 -25.26
N GLY A 137 10.81 9.85 -26.31
CA GLY A 137 11.34 9.52 -27.64
C GLY A 137 12.35 8.38 -27.75
N SER A 138 11.87 7.21 -28.17
CA SER A 138 12.59 6.36 -29.12
C SER A 138 11.92 6.56 -30.48
N ALA A 139 12.57 7.35 -31.33
CA ALA A 139 12.42 7.42 -32.77
C ALA A 139 13.82 7.22 -33.37
#